data_AF-A0A9D8SCY7-F1
#
_entry.id   AF-A0A9D8SCY7-F1
#
_cell.length_a   1.000
_cell.length_b   1.000
_cell.length_c   1.000
_cell.angle_alpha   90.00
_cell.angle_beta   90.00
_cell.angle_gamma   90.00
#
_symmetry.space_group_name_H-M   'P 1'
#
loop_
_entity.id
_entity.type
_entity.pdbx_description
1 polymer ?
#
loop_
_entity_poly.entity_id
_entity_poly.type
_entity_poly.pdbx_seq_one_letter_code
_entity_poly.pdbx_strand_id
1 'polypeptide(L)' 'MKNYNVAIIGATGMVGQRFATLLENHPWFTVTALAASARSAGKTYEEAVGNRWLMSTPMPEKMKNIV' A
#
# COMPACT_ATOMS: atom_id res chain seq x y z
N MET A 1 14.84 -3.83 17.87
CA MET A 1 14.83 -4.64 16.62
C MET A 1 15.11 -3.72 15.44
N LYS A 2 15.72 -4.23 14.36
CA LYS A 2 16.01 -3.43 13.16
C LYS A 2 14.72 -3.23 12.36
N ASN A 3 14.47 -2.00 11.91
CA ASN A 3 13.34 -1.65 11.05
C ASN A 3 13.84 -1.54 9.60
N TYR A 4 13.09 -2.10 8.67
CA TYR A 4 13.40 -2.12 7.25
C TYR A 4 12.34 -1.34 6.48
N ASN A 5 12.79 -0.35 5.72
CA ASN A 5 11.94 0.37 4.79
C ASN A 5 11.73 -0.50 3.55
N VAL A 6 10.46 -0.71 3.20
CA VAL A 6 10.07 -1.59 2.09
C VAL A 6 9.11 -0.88 1.15
N ALA A 7 9.04 -1.38 -0.08
CA ALA A 7 8.11 -0.93 -1.09
C ALA A 7 7.22 -2.08 -1.56
N ILE A 8 5.98 -1.77 -1.92
CA ILE A 8 5.06 -2.73 -2.57
C ILE A 8 4.97 -2.36 -4.06
N ILE A 9 5.40 -3.26 -4.94
CA ILE A 9 5.26 -3.11 -6.39
C ILE A 9 3.97 -3.82 -6.84
N GLY A 10 3.15 -3.12 -7.63
CA GLY A 10 1.80 -3.58 -7.96
C GLY A 10 0.80 -3.36 -6.82
N ALA A 11 1.00 -2.30 -6.02
CA ALA A 11 0.25 -2.03 -4.78
C ALA A 11 -1.27 -1.96 -4.97
N THR A 12 -1.76 -1.56 -6.15
CA THR A 12 -3.20 -1.44 -6.43
C THR A 12 -3.86 -2.77 -6.82
N GLY A 13 -3.09 -3.81 -7.15
CA GLY A 13 -3.63 -5.13 -7.48
C GLY A 13 -4.04 -5.93 -6.23
N MET A 14 -4.81 -7.00 -6.39
CA MET A 14 -5.31 -7.81 -5.27
C MET A 14 -4.20 -8.27 -4.31
N VAL A 15 -3.06 -8.74 -4.84
CA VAL A 15 -1.92 -9.17 -4.03
C VAL A 15 -1.24 -7.99 -3.33
N GLY A 16 -1.10 -6.84 -4.02
CA GLY A 16 -0.52 -5.63 -3.44
C GLY A 16 -1.35 -5.07 -2.28
N GLN A 17 -2.67 -5.04 -2.44
CA GLN A 17 -3.59 -4.66 -1.36
C GLN A 17 -3.51 -5.63 -0.18
N ARG A 18 -3.36 -6.94 -0.44
CA ARG A 18 -3.15 -7.93 0.62
C ARG A 18 -1.85 -7.65 1.38
N PHE A 19 -0.75 -7.35 0.69
CA PHE A 19 0.49 -6.95 1.35
C PHE A 19 0.34 -5.68 2.19
N ALA A 20 -0.39 -4.68 1.69
CA ALA A 20 -0.64 -3.45 2.46
C ALA A 20 -1.30 -3.78 3.81
N THR A 21 -2.32 -4.66 3.82
CA THR A 21 -2.99 -5.08 5.08
C THR A 21 -2.07 -5.88 6.01
N LEU A 22 -1.23 -6.76 5.47
CA LEU A 22 -0.32 -7.58 6.28
C LEU A 22 0.83 -6.75 6.88
N LEU A 23 1.21 -5.64 6.23
CA LEU A 23 2.37 -4.84 6.60
C LEU A 23 2.05 -3.61 7.46
N GLU A 24 0.79 -3.22 7.65
CA GLU A 24 0.38 -1.99 8.35
C GLU A 24 1.00 -1.81 9.75
N ASN A 25 1.17 -2.92 10.48
CA ASN A 25 1.70 -2.94 11.85
C ASN A 25 2.80 -4.02 12.01
N HIS A 26 3.55 -4.29 10.95
CA HIS A 26 4.59 -5.32 10.99
C HIS A 26 5.76 -4.89 11.89
N PRO A 27 6.28 -5.77 12.78
CA PRO A 27 7.30 -5.39 13.77
C PRO A 27 8.65 -5.00 13.16
N TRP A 28 8.89 -5.37 11.91
CA TRP A 28 10.18 -5.16 11.22
C TRP A 28 10.09 -4.35 9.93
N PHE A 29 8.89 -4.19 9.37
CA PHE A 29 8.73 -3.61 8.03
C PHE A 29 7.87 -2.36 8.10
N THR A 30 8.40 -1.27 7.55
CA THR A 30 7.66 -0.02 7.35
C THR A 30 7.52 0.18 5.85
N VAL A 31 6.29 0.19 5.35
CA VAL A 31 6.04 0.48 3.94
C VAL A 31 6.22 1.98 3.72
N THR A 32 7.22 2.36 2.93
CA THR A 32 7.56 3.76 2.67
C THR A 32 7.31 4.19 1.23
N ALA A 33 7.04 3.24 0.34
CA ALA A 33 6.74 3.51 -1.07
C ALA A 33 5.76 2.49 -1.65
N LEU A 34 4.92 2.95 -2.56
CA LEU A 34 3.95 2.12 -3.27
C LEU A 34 4.10 2.39 -4.76
N ALA A 35 4.34 1.35 -5.54
CA ALA A 35 4.47 1.46 -6.99
C ALA A 35 3.31 0.73 -7.67
N ALA A 36 2.77 1.33 -8.72
CA ALA A 36 1.68 0.78 -9.50
C ALA A 36 1.85 1.13 -10.99
N SER A 37 0.78 1.00 -11.77
CA SER A 37 0.78 1.37 -13.20
C SER A 37 0.99 2.87 -13.42
N ALA A 38 1.42 3.27 -14.63
CA ALA A 38 1.61 4.68 -15.00
C ALA A 38 0.36 5.56 -14.77
N ARG A 39 -0.87 5.03 -14.97
CA ARG A 39 -2.13 5.75 -14.69
C ARG A 39 -2.37 6.09 -13.21
N SER A 40 -1.62 5.47 -12.32
CA SER A 40 -1.68 5.62 -10.87
C SER A 40 -0.56 6.51 -10.33
N ALA A 41 0.46 6.81 -11.15
CA ALA A 41 1.57 7.64 -10.72
C ALA A 41 1.12 9.05 -10.35
N GLY A 42 1.63 9.57 -9.23
CA GLY A 42 1.32 10.92 -8.75
C GLY A 42 -0.03 11.05 -8.04
N LYS A 43 -0.76 9.95 -7.86
CA LYS A 43 -1.98 9.89 -7.05
C LYS A 43 -1.66 9.30 -5.69
N THR A 44 -2.39 9.71 -4.66
CA THR A 44 -2.31 9.00 -3.38
C THR A 44 -2.77 7.55 -3.56
N TYR A 45 -2.35 6.67 -2.66
CA TYR A 45 -2.76 5.27 -2.70
C TYR A 45 -4.29 5.12 -2.67
N GLU A 46 -4.96 5.94 -1.86
CA GLU A 46 -6.42 5.98 -1.78
C GLU A 46 -7.05 6.36 -3.11
N GLU A 47 -6.55 7.38 -3.80
CA GLU A 47 -7.02 7.80 -5.12
C GLU A 47 -6.72 6.76 -6.21
N ALA A 48 -5.53 6.14 -6.16
CA ALA A 48 -5.08 5.17 -7.14
C ALA A 48 -5.88 3.87 -7.09
N VAL A 49 -6.28 3.44 -5.88
CA VAL A 49 -7.14 2.27 -5.67
C VAL A 49 -8.61 2.64 -5.87
N GLY A 50 -9.06 3.74 -5.26
CA GLY A 50 -10.45 4.19 -5.28
C GLY A 50 -11.45 3.10 -4.89
N ASN A 51 -12.47 2.92 -5.72
CA ASN A 51 -13.51 1.88 -5.54
C ASN A 51 -13.03 0.44 -5.79
N ARG A 52 -11.74 0.23 -6.13
CA ARG A 52 -11.16 -1.08 -6.42
C ARG A 52 -10.48 -1.71 -5.22
N TRP A 53 -10.76 -1.24 -4.00
CA TRP A 53 -10.29 -1.90 -2.79
C TRP A 53 -11.06 -3.20 -2.60
N LEU A 54 -10.32 -4.32 -2.55
CA LEU A 54 -10.86 -5.69 -2.57
C LEU A 54 -10.74 -6.38 -1.20
N MET A 55 -10.15 -5.73 -0.20
CA MET A 55 -9.97 -6.33 1.13
C MET A 55 -11.22 -6.11 1.98
N SER A 56 -11.51 -7.06 2.87
CA SER A 56 -12.58 -6.93 3.87
C SER A 56 -12.26 -5.95 4.99
N THR A 57 -10.97 -5.64 5.18
CA THR A 57 -10.50 -4.65 6.15
C THR A 57 -10.40 -3.27 5.49
N PRO A 58 -10.48 -2.17 6.25
CA PRO A 58 -10.20 -0.83 5.73
C PRO A 58 -8.79 -0.72 5.12
N MET A 59 -8.59 0.26 4.24
CA MET A 59 -7.27 0.61 3.75
C MET A 59 -6.38 1.11 4.89
N PRO A 60 -5.14 0.63 5.02
CA PRO A 60 -4.22 1.06 6.08
C PRO A 60 -4.01 2.57 6.11
N GLU A 61 -4.27 3.22 7.26
CA GLU A 61 -4.22 4.69 7.38
C GLU A 61 -2.82 5.25 7.06
N LYS A 62 -1.77 4.51 7.47
CA LYS A 62 -0.37 4.90 7.21
C LYS A 62 0.01 4.89 5.73
N MET A 63 -0.78 4.25 4.87
CA MET A 63 -0.47 4.07 3.45
C MET A 63 -1.36 4.89 2.53
N LYS A 64 -2.54 5.33 2.98
CA LYS A 64 -3.52 6.07 2.15
C LYS A 64 -2.93 7.25 1.39
N ASN A 65 -2.08 8.02 2.07
CA ASN A 65 -1.53 9.28 1.57
C ASN A 65 -0.15 9.14 0.90
N ILE A 66 0.35 7.91 0.72
CA ILE A 66 1.59 7.68 -0.04
C ILE A 66 1.30 7.91 -1.52
N VAL A 67 2.16 8.68 -2.20
CA VAL A 67 2.08 9.04 -3.63
C VAL A 67 3.08 8.27 -4.46
#